data_AF-A0A433DBM0-F1
#
_entry.id   AF-A0A433DBM0-F1
#
_cell.length_a   1.000
_cell.length_b   1.000
_cell.length_c   1.000
_cell.angle_alpha   90.00
_cell.angle_beta   90.00
_cell.angle_gamma   90.00
#
_symmetry.space_group_name_H-M   'P 1'
#
loop_
_entity.id
_entity.type
_entity.pdbx_description
1 polymer ?
#
loop_
_entity_poly.entity_id
_entity_poly.type
_entity_poly.pdbx_seq_one_letter_code
_entity_poly.pdbx_strand_id
1 'polypeptide(L)'
;MLRPPPSTLTRALLAPNPHLIFIVASIHTRPAVRKEKEKVHAWHSFKNFLRNKAVEEPAAKKTSVLDGFDLQRIGAECVETEVEEDRVPLRKPANAEELRQVVREVVLANVENASAVEASWMSVKLSDPSLKFKILKESVAKTGKDIPNLVLNNIATVQDAVDFFLAKEAPRKGSAVQQFFEEKKDKIPANVRFEPSFNTIKVQIQKEEFTKKKARQTESMENARRHDNM
;
A
#
# COMPACT_ATOMS: atom_id res chain seq x y z
N MET A 1 -62.21 34.73 -2.00
CA MET A 1 -62.20 33.28 -2.30
C MET A 1 -61.67 33.11 -3.72
N LEU A 2 -60.39 32.78 -3.87
CA LEU A 2 -59.70 32.71 -5.17
C LEU A 2 -59.63 31.24 -5.60
N ARG A 3 -60.24 30.92 -6.75
CA ARG A 3 -60.18 29.59 -7.39
C ARG A 3 -58.82 29.40 -8.08
N PRO A 4 -58.24 28.18 -8.04
CA PRO A 4 -57.07 27.85 -8.86
C PRO A 4 -57.48 27.50 -10.31
N PRO A 5 -56.63 27.76 -11.31
CA PRO A 5 -56.86 27.32 -12.69
C PRO A 5 -56.45 25.84 -12.91
N PRO A 6 -57.04 25.19 -13.93
CA PRO A 6 -56.95 23.75 -14.16
C PRO A 6 -55.64 23.30 -14.84
N SER A 7 -55.24 22.09 -14.46
CA SER A 7 -54.18 21.25 -15.00
C SER A 7 -54.34 20.92 -16.49
N THR A 8 -53.35 21.28 -17.30
CA THR A 8 -53.19 20.80 -18.68
C THR A 8 -52.45 19.45 -18.71
N LEU A 9 -53.24 18.38 -18.87
CA LEU A 9 -52.83 17.04 -19.28
C LEU A 9 -52.91 16.94 -20.81
N THR A 10 -51.77 16.90 -21.50
CA THR A 10 -51.55 16.29 -22.84
C THR A 10 -50.08 16.61 -23.21
N ARG A 11 -49.24 15.70 -23.67
CA ARG A 11 -49.37 14.91 -24.88
C ARG A 11 -48.19 13.93 -24.95
N ALA A 12 -48.48 12.65 -25.12
CA ALA A 12 -47.51 11.65 -25.52
C ALA A 12 -46.98 11.95 -26.93
N LEU A 13 -45.66 11.98 -27.10
CA LEU A 13 -45.02 11.81 -28.40
C LEU A 13 -43.98 10.69 -28.30
N LEU A 14 -44.39 9.59 -28.90
CA LEU A 14 -43.62 8.43 -29.30
C LEU A 14 -42.48 8.91 -30.22
N ALA A 15 -41.22 8.74 -29.80
CA ALA A 15 -40.08 8.91 -30.69
C ALA A 15 -39.63 7.52 -31.22
N PRO A 16 -39.41 7.37 -32.53
CA PRO A 16 -39.04 6.10 -33.15
C PRO A 16 -37.57 5.76 -32.91
N ASN A 17 -37.32 4.48 -32.60
CA ASN A 17 -36.01 3.83 -32.75
C ASN A 17 -35.58 3.83 -34.22
N PRO A 18 -34.34 4.23 -34.54
CA PRO A 18 -33.64 3.76 -35.72
C PRO A 18 -32.38 2.98 -35.32
N HIS A 19 -32.40 1.73 -35.75
CA HIS A 19 -31.30 0.76 -35.76
C HIS A 19 -29.97 1.30 -36.31
N LEU A 20 -28.93 0.52 -36.01
CA LEU A 20 -27.63 0.40 -36.69
C LEU A 20 -26.47 1.27 -36.17
N ILE A 21 -25.99 0.82 -35.03
CA ILE A 21 -24.63 1.03 -34.54
C ILE A 21 -23.66 0.22 -35.43
N PHE A 22 -22.99 0.88 -36.36
CA PHE A 22 -21.75 0.36 -36.95
C PHE A 22 -20.57 0.75 -36.04
N ILE A 23 -20.20 -0.13 -35.11
CA ILE A 23 -18.89 -0.05 -34.45
C ILE A 23 -17.89 -0.73 -35.38
N VAL A 24 -17.21 0.08 -36.21
CA VAL A 24 -16.01 -0.36 -36.92
C VAL A 24 -14.92 -0.55 -35.86
N ALA A 25 -14.62 -1.80 -35.55
CA ALA A 25 -13.48 -2.18 -34.73
C ALA A 25 -12.18 -1.82 -35.46
N SER A 26 -11.67 -0.62 -35.19
CA SER A 26 -10.32 -0.24 -35.61
C SER A 26 -9.31 -0.87 -34.67
N ILE A 27 -8.75 -2.01 -35.11
CA ILE A 27 -7.67 -2.73 -34.46
C ILE A 27 -6.39 -1.88 -34.62
N HIS A 28 -6.18 -0.93 -33.71
CA HIS A 28 -4.87 -0.32 -33.53
C HIS A 28 -3.99 -1.29 -32.75
N THR A 29 -3.18 -2.03 -33.51
CA THR A 29 -1.98 -2.72 -33.06
C THR A 29 -1.13 -1.78 -32.20
N ARG A 30 -1.04 -2.06 -30.89
CA ARG A 30 -0.06 -1.44 -29.99
C ARG A 30 1.26 -2.19 -30.08
N PRO A 31 2.37 -1.58 -30.55
CA PRO A 31 3.70 -2.07 -30.27
C PRO A 31 4.20 -1.40 -28.98
N ALA A 32 4.43 -2.15 -27.90
CA ALA A 32 5.41 -1.80 -26.85
C ALA A 32 5.39 -2.78 -25.66
N VAL A 33 5.56 -4.08 -25.91
CA VAL A 33 6.03 -5.00 -24.86
C VAL A 33 7.56 -5.01 -24.91
N ARG A 34 8.22 -3.95 -24.42
CA ARG A 34 9.69 -3.96 -24.28
C ARG A 34 10.29 -3.01 -23.23
N LYS A 35 9.54 -2.63 -22.18
CA LYS A 35 10.10 -1.83 -21.06
C LYS A 35 9.89 -2.41 -19.66
N GLU A 36 9.33 -3.61 -19.53
CA GLU A 36 9.02 -4.17 -18.21
C GLU A 36 10.19 -4.96 -17.58
N LYS A 37 11.15 -5.43 -18.39
CA LYS A 37 12.32 -6.18 -17.88
C LYS A 37 13.40 -5.31 -17.24
N GLU A 38 13.49 -4.02 -17.57
CA GLU A 38 14.46 -3.11 -16.94
C GLU A 38 14.02 -2.63 -15.54
N LYS A 39 12.70 -2.47 -15.32
CA LYS A 39 12.20 -2.04 -14.00
C LYS A 39 12.40 -3.10 -12.92
N VAL A 40 12.31 -4.38 -13.26
CA VAL A 40 12.57 -5.47 -12.29
C VAL A 40 14.06 -5.53 -11.92
N HIS A 41 14.95 -5.26 -12.87
CA HIS A 41 16.40 -5.23 -12.61
C HIS A 41 16.81 -4.03 -11.76
N ALA A 42 16.20 -2.85 -11.97
CA ALA A 42 16.40 -1.67 -11.13
C ALA A 42 15.93 -1.90 -9.69
N TRP A 43 14.80 -2.59 -9.50
CA TRP A 43 14.28 -2.90 -8.16
C TRP A 43 15.10 -3.95 -7.41
N HIS A 44 15.68 -4.95 -8.11
CA HIS A 44 16.60 -5.90 -7.50
C HIS A 44 17.95 -5.27 -7.14
N SER A 45 18.45 -4.35 -7.98
CA SER A 45 19.68 -3.61 -7.68
C SER A 45 19.52 -2.69 -6.47
N PHE A 46 18.36 -2.03 -6.33
CA PHE A 46 18.05 -1.20 -5.17
C PHE A 46 17.94 -1.99 -3.86
N LYS A 47 17.36 -3.21 -3.87
CA LYS A 47 17.33 -4.09 -2.69
C LYS A 47 18.71 -4.57 -2.25
N ASN A 48 19.64 -4.81 -3.17
CA ASN A 48 21.02 -5.18 -2.85
C ASN A 48 21.84 -3.98 -2.36
N PHE A 49 21.59 -2.78 -2.89
CA PHE A 49 22.19 -1.54 -2.39
C PHE A 49 21.83 -1.29 -0.91
N LEU A 50 20.56 -1.47 -0.54
CA LEU A 50 20.12 -1.34 0.85
C LEU A 50 20.70 -2.42 1.79
N ARG A 51 21.10 -3.58 1.25
CA ARG A 51 21.70 -4.67 2.02
C ARG A 51 23.21 -4.47 2.24
N ASN A 52 23.92 -3.89 1.26
CA ASN A 52 25.37 -3.70 1.34
C ASN A 52 25.78 -2.42 2.08
N LYS A 53 24.88 -1.44 2.24
CA LYS A 53 25.15 -0.22 3.04
C LYS A 53 25.17 -0.44 4.56
N ALA A 54 25.13 -1.69 5.03
CA ALA A 54 25.08 -2.06 6.44
C ALA A 54 26.40 -2.65 6.99
N VAL A 55 27.49 -2.67 6.21
CA VAL A 55 28.76 -3.35 6.59
C VAL A 55 30.02 -2.50 6.35
N GLU A 56 29.95 -1.17 6.27
CA GLU A 56 31.17 -0.35 6.24
C GLU A 56 31.29 0.51 7.50
N GLU A 57 31.98 -0.05 8.50
CA GLU A 57 32.67 0.67 9.56
C GLU A 57 33.81 1.51 8.97
N PRO A 58 33.98 2.80 9.35
CA PRO A 58 35.05 3.63 8.85
C PRO A 58 36.34 3.40 9.65
N ALA A 59 37.29 2.67 9.07
CA ALA A 59 38.69 2.72 9.50
C ALA A 59 39.33 4.04 9.05
N ALA A 60 39.58 4.91 10.02
CA ALA A 60 40.34 6.14 9.89
C ALA A 60 41.66 5.96 9.13
N LYS A 61 41.97 6.88 8.21
CA LYS A 61 43.35 7.24 7.82
C LYS A 61 43.41 8.68 7.27
N LYS A 62 44.26 9.47 7.92
CA LYS A 62 44.73 10.82 7.54
C LYS A 62 45.67 10.73 6.33
N THR A 63 45.66 11.78 5.48
CA THR A 63 46.80 12.40 4.73
C THR A 63 46.22 13.26 3.60
N SER A 64 46.20 14.59 3.71
CA SER A 64 47.24 15.56 3.33
C SER A 64 47.29 15.92 1.83
N VAL A 65 46.89 17.17 1.55
CA VAL A 65 47.45 18.13 0.58
C VAL A 65 47.52 17.71 -0.90
N LEU A 66 46.72 18.38 -1.74
CA LEU A 66 47.23 19.13 -2.91
C LEU A 66 46.19 20.12 -3.44
N ASP A 67 46.72 21.27 -3.82
CA ASP A 67 46.09 22.54 -4.15
C ASP A 67 45.25 22.55 -5.44
N GLY A 68 44.34 23.53 -5.48
CA GLY A 68 44.17 24.35 -6.67
C GLY A 68 43.03 23.95 -7.61
N PHE A 69 41.79 24.27 -7.23
CA PHE A 69 40.77 24.54 -8.23
C PHE A 69 39.84 25.67 -7.76
N ASP A 70 40.14 26.87 -8.26
CA ASP A 70 39.29 28.04 -8.17
C ASP A 70 38.13 27.89 -9.16
N LEU A 71 36.90 27.78 -8.64
CA LEU A 71 35.70 28.12 -9.39
C LEU A 71 34.70 28.79 -8.45
N GLN A 72 34.80 30.11 -8.40
CA GLN A 72 33.73 31.01 -8.00
C GLN A 72 32.46 30.68 -8.81
N ARG A 73 31.51 29.95 -8.22
CA ARG A 73 30.18 29.79 -8.79
C ARG A 73 29.12 29.52 -7.73
N ILE A 74 28.51 30.60 -7.28
CA ILE A 74 27.13 30.73 -6.78
C ILE A 74 26.79 29.88 -5.56
N GLY A 75 26.71 30.57 -4.42
CA GLY A 75 26.15 30.04 -3.18
C GLY A 75 24.73 29.52 -3.37
N ALA A 76 24.60 28.21 -3.29
CA ALA A 76 23.42 27.53 -2.78
C ALA A 76 23.98 26.52 -1.77
N GLU A 77 24.10 26.98 -0.54
CA GLU A 77 24.48 26.17 0.61
C GLU A 77 23.31 25.20 0.88
N CYS A 78 23.24 24.13 0.10
CA CYS A 78 22.43 22.96 0.42
C CYS A 78 23.12 22.29 1.61
N VAL A 79 22.79 22.76 2.81
CA VAL A 79 23.07 22.06 4.06
C VAL A 79 22.30 20.75 4.00
N GLU A 80 22.95 19.72 3.47
CA GLU A 80 22.57 18.34 3.64
C GLU A 80 22.86 17.98 5.10
N THR A 81 21.97 18.39 6.01
CA THR A 81 21.91 17.77 7.34
C THR A 81 21.51 16.32 7.12
N GLU A 82 22.53 15.45 7.09
CA GLU A 82 22.38 14.02 7.33
C GLU A 82 21.86 13.86 8.76
N VAL A 83 20.54 13.95 8.92
CA VAL A 83 19.87 13.49 10.14
C VAL A 83 20.00 11.98 10.11
N GLU A 84 20.95 11.48 10.90
CA GLU A 84 21.11 10.08 11.22
C GLU A 84 19.84 9.62 11.95
N GLU A 85 18.83 9.23 11.17
CA GLU A 85 17.60 8.65 11.70
C GLU A 85 17.94 7.32 12.34
N ASP A 86 18.08 7.33 13.67
CA ASP A 86 18.02 6.17 14.54
C ASP A 86 16.93 5.22 14.02
N ARG A 87 17.36 4.12 13.42
CA ARG A 87 16.45 3.12 12.85
C ARG A 87 15.81 2.34 13.97
N VAL A 88 14.82 2.96 14.62
CA VAL A 88 13.96 2.31 15.60
C VAL A 88 13.36 1.07 14.93
N PRO A 89 13.50 -0.14 15.53
CA PRO A 89 12.94 -1.36 14.97
C PRO A 89 11.44 -1.18 14.69
N LEU A 90 11.04 -1.41 13.44
CA LEU A 90 9.65 -1.33 12.96
C LEU A 90 8.75 -2.25 13.80
N ARG A 91 8.12 -1.73 14.86
CA ARG A 91 7.07 -2.43 15.59
C ARG A 91 5.79 -2.26 14.80
N LYS A 92 5.37 -3.30 14.08
CA LYS A 92 4.04 -3.33 13.46
C LYS A 92 2.99 -3.27 14.58
N PRO A 93 2.15 -2.23 14.65
CA PRO A 93 1.11 -2.15 15.67
C PRO A 93 0.11 -3.28 15.45
N ALA A 94 -0.22 -4.00 16.52
CA ALA A 94 -1.12 -5.15 16.47
C ALA A 94 -2.58 -4.72 16.60
N ASN A 95 -2.82 -3.60 17.28
CA ASN A 95 -4.15 -3.16 17.69
C ASN A 95 -4.58 -1.86 17.00
N ALA A 96 -5.91 -1.68 16.89
CA ALA A 96 -6.52 -0.49 16.30
C ALA A 96 -6.19 0.80 17.07
N GLU A 97 -6.08 0.71 18.40
CA GLU A 97 -5.75 1.85 19.27
C GLU A 97 -4.30 2.28 19.08
N GLU A 98 -3.38 1.32 19.01
CA GLU A 98 -1.96 1.57 18.72
C GLU A 98 -1.79 2.26 17.35
N LEU A 99 -2.54 1.83 16.33
CA LEU A 99 -2.54 2.49 15.01
C LEU A 99 -2.94 3.96 15.11
N ARG A 100 -4.02 4.25 15.84
CA ARG A 100 -4.48 5.64 16.04
C ARG A 100 -3.44 6.47 16.77
N GLN A 101 -2.80 5.91 17.79
CA GLN A 101 -1.76 6.60 18.56
C GLN A 101 -0.53 6.89 17.69
N VAL A 102 -0.08 5.91 16.91
CA VAL A 102 1.06 6.07 15.99
C VAL A 102 0.80 7.20 14.99
N VAL A 103 -0.38 7.24 14.38
CA VAL A 103 -0.73 8.31 13.42
C VAL A 103 -0.84 9.66 14.14
N ARG A 104 -1.42 9.70 15.35
CA ARG A 104 -1.49 10.93 16.17
C ARG A 104 -0.10 11.49 16.45
N GLU A 105 0.84 10.66 16.89
CA GLU A 105 2.22 11.07 17.17
C GLU A 105 2.91 11.65 15.93
N VAL A 106 2.72 11.01 14.77
CA VAL A 106 3.28 11.50 13.49
C VAL A 106 2.68 12.84 13.10
N VAL A 107 1.38 13.04 13.29
CA VAL A 107 0.71 14.31 12.97
C VAL A 107 1.22 15.43 13.89
N LEU A 108 1.31 15.18 15.20
CA LEU A 108 1.80 16.17 16.16
C LEU A 108 3.28 16.52 15.95
N ALA A 109 4.10 15.57 15.49
CA ALA A 109 5.51 15.83 15.17
C ALA A 109 5.71 16.71 13.93
N ASN A 110 4.73 16.76 13.02
CA ASN A 110 4.85 17.43 11.73
C ASN A 110 4.05 18.72 11.60
N VAL A 111 3.11 18.98 12.50
CA VAL A 111 2.28 20.19 12.49
C VAL A 111 2.83 21.20 13.50
N GLU A 112 3.20 22.39 13.02
CA GLU A 112 3.84 23.46 13.81
C GLU A 112 2.99 23.92 15.02
N ASN A 113 1.67 23.77 14.96
CA ASN A 113 0.72 24.14 16.01
C ASN A 113 0.20 22.94 16.80
N ALA A 114 1.08 22.03 17.20
CA ALA A 114 0.73 20.77 17.86
C ALA A 114 -0.24 20.94 19.05
N SER A 115 -0.06 21.96 19.90
CA SER A 115 -0.90 22.19 21.09
C SER A 115 -2.34 22.60 20.76
N ALA A 116 -2.57 23.35 19.68
CA ALA A 116 -3.92 23.73 19.25
C ALA A 116 -4.63 22.57 18.53
N VAL A 117 -3.84 21.71 17.89
CA VAL A 117 -4.32 20.60 17.06
C VAL A 117 -4.62 19.35 17.90
N GLU A 118 -4.10 19.25 19.12
CA GLU A 118 -4.23 18.06 19.96
C GLU A 118 -5.70 17.62 20.18
N ALA A 119 -6.63 18.57 20.32
CA ALA A 119 -8.04 18.27 20.52
C ALA A 119 -8.78 17.85 19.23
N SER A 120 -8.28 18.22 18.06
CA SER A 120 -8.98 18.08 16.77
C SER A 120 -8.09 17.53 15.65
N TRP A 121 -7.07 16.75 16.01
CA TRP A 121 -6.03 16.27 15.09
C TRP A 121 -6.59 15.41 13.94
N MET A 122 -7.70 14.70 14.16
CA MET A 122 -8.38 13.91 13.12
C MET A 122 -9.00 14.78 12.01
N SER A 123 -9.42 16.00 12.36
CA SER A 123 -10.07 16.94 11.44
C SER A 123 -9.09 17.78 10.60
N VAL A 124 -7.78 17.60 10.83
CA VAL A 124 -6.74 18.32 10.10
C VAL A 124 -6.82 17.97 8.62
N LYS A 125 -6.96 19.01 7.80
CA LYS A 125 -6.99 18.89 6.35
C LYS A 125 -5.57 18.72 5.81
N LEU A 126 -5.38 17.71 4.98
CA LEU A 126 -4.13 17.40 4.30
C LEU A 126 -4.10 18.04 2.91
N SER A 127 -4.36 19.34 2.83
CA SER A 127 -4.41 20.09 1.57
C SER A 127 -3.02 20.38 1.00
N ASP A 128 -2.02 20.55 1.86
CA ASP A 128 -0.63 20.72 1.44
C ASP A 128 -0.02 19.36 1.03
N PRO A 129 0.43 19.20 -0.23
CA PRO A 129 1.03 17.96 -0.71
C PRO A 129 2.28 17.56 0.08
N SER A 130 3.09 18.53 0.51
CA SER A 130 4.35 18.28 1.20
C SER A 130 4.11 17.70 2.60
N LEU A 131 3.25 18.36 3.37
CA LEU A 131 2.82 17.89 4.68
C LEU A 131 2.08 16.54 4.59
N LYS A 132 1.17 16.39 3.62
CA LYS A 132 0.47 15.13 3.36
C LYS A 132 1.45 13.99 3.10
N PHE A 133 2.43 14.20 2.23
CA PHE A 133 3.44 13.20 1.92
C PHE A 133 4.28 12.84 3.14
N LYS A 134 4.72 13.82 3.92
CA LYS A 134 5.54 13.60 5.12
C LYS A 134 4.80 12.75 6.17
N ILE A 135 3.57 13.12 6.51
CA ILE A 135 2.72 12.40 7.47
C ILE A 135 2.45 10.97 6.99
N LEU A 136 2.06 10.80 5.73
CA LEU A 136 1.75 9.47 5.20
C LEU A 136 3.01 8.59 5.10
N LYS A 137 4.15 9.14 4.68
CA LYS A 137 5.43 8.42 4.60
C LYS A 137 5.85 7.88 5.97
N GLU A 138 5.83 8.72 7.00
CA GLU A 138 6.17 8.32 8.37
C GLU A 138 5.15 7.31 8.94
N SER A 139 3.85 7.50 8.64
CA SER A 139 2.81 6.56 9.04
C SER A 139 3.00 5.19 8.40
N VAL A 140 3.34 5.14 7.10
CA VAL A 140 3.66 3.88 6.39
C VAL A 140 4.91 3.23 6.99
N ALA A 141 5.94 4.02 7.29
CA ALA A 141 7.15 3.50 7.93
C ALA A 141 6.86 2.86 9.28
N LYS A 142 6.03 3.47 10.14
CA LYS A 142 5.70 2.91 11.46
C LYS A 142 4.70 1.75 11.40
N THR A 143 3.70 1.83 10.52
CA THR A 143 2.64 0.79 10.44
C THR A 143 3.03 -0.39 9.56
N GLY A 144 3.95 -0.20 8.62
CA GLY A 144 4.32 -1.19 7.61
C GLY A 144 3.21 -1.53 6.62
N LYS A 145 2.18 -0.68 6.50
CA LYS A 145 1.08 -0.81 5.53
C LYS A 145 1.26 0.19 4.40
N ASP A 146 1.40 -0.31 3.18
CA ASP A 146 1.53 0.55 1.99
C ASP A 146 0.17 1.15 1.57
N ILE A 147 0.19 2.38 1.09
CA ILE A 147 -0.99 3.09 0.58
C ILE A 147 -1.00 3.02 -0.95
N PRO A 148 -2.03 2.41 -1.59
CA PRO A 148 -2.16 2.41 -3.03
C PRO A 148 -2.36 3.83 -3.59
N ASN A 149 -1.79 4.12 -4.76
CA ASN A 149 -1.91 5.44 -5.39
C ASN A 149 -3.36 5.88 -5.63
N LEU A 150 -4.26 4.93 -5.90
CA LEU A 150 -5.70 5.19 -6.04
C LEU A 150 -6.34 5.75 -4.77
N VAL A 151 -5.87 5.30 -3.60
CA VAL A 151 -6.38 5.75 -2.30
C VAL A 151 -5.71 7.05 -1.88
N LEU A 152 -4.45 7.26 -2.27
CA LEU A 152 -3.69 8.46 -1.94
C LEU A 152 -4.42 9.75 -2.33
N ASN A 153 -5.07 9.77 -3.50
CA ASN A 153 -5.85 10.92 -3.96
C ASN A 153 -7.13 11.16 -3.15
N ASN A 154 -7.70 10.11 -2.55
CA ASN A 154 -8.96 10.18 -1.81
C ASN A 154 -8.77 10.58 -0.34
N ILE A 155 -7.53 10.59 0.17
CA ILE A 155 -7.23 11.01 1.55
C ILE A 155 -7.21 12.54 1.60
N ALA A 156 -8.25 13.15 2.14
CA ALA A 156 -8.36 14.61 2.29
C ALA A 156 -8.05 15.08 3.73
N THR A 157 -8.31 14.22 4.70
CA THR A 157 -8.15 14.49 6.14
C THR A 157 -7.32 13.41 6.82
N VAL A 158 -6.82 13.72 8.01
CA VAL A 158 -6.13 12.74 8.85
C VAL A 158 -7.07 11.60 9.25
N GLN A 159 -8.36 11.88 9.45
CA GLN A 159 -9.39 10.87 9.66
C GLN A 159 -9.41 9.83 8.53
N ASP A 160 -9.37 10.26 7.26
CA ASP A 160 -9.36 9.35 6.11
C ASP A 160 -8.12 8.44 6.11
N ALA A 161 -6.97 8.97 6.55
CA ALA A 161 -5.75 8.18 6.69
C ALA A 161 -5.87 7.15 7.81
N VAL A 162 -6.41 7.54 8.97
CA VAL A 162 -6.68 6.63 10.10
C VAL A 162 -7.64 5.54 9.67
N ASP A 163 -8.73 5.89 8.99
CA ASP A 163 -9.73 4.94 8.51
C ASP A 163 -9.13 3.98 7.49
N PHE A 164 -8.24 4.43 6.61
CA PHE A 164 -7.48 3.56 5.72
C PHE A 164 -6.61 2.54 6.49
N PHE A 165 -5.85 3.00 7.49
CA PHE A 165 -4.99 2.10 8.27
C PHE A 165 -5.78 1.13 9.15
N LEU A 166 -6.97 1.53 9.60
CA LEU A 166 -7.89 0.68 10.37
C LEU A 166 -8.69 -0.27 9.49
N ALA A 167 -8.94 0.09 8.23
CA ALA A 167 -9.61 -0.78 7.29
C ALA A 167 -8.86 -2.11 7.24
N LYS A 168 -9.53 -3.17 7.69
CA LYS A 168 -9.03 -4.51 7.49
C LYS A 168 -8.99 -4.70 5.99
N GLU A 169 -7.82 -4.93 5.42
CA GLU A 169 -7.73 -5.45 4.07
C GLU A 169 -8.63 -6.68 4.06
N ALA A 170 -9.75 -6.60 3.34
CA ALA A 170 -10.62 -7.74 3.20
C ALA A 170 -9.71 -8.87 2.70
N PRO A 171 -9.60 -10.00 3.42
CA PRO A 171 -8.75 -11.08 2.97
C PRO A 171 -9.20 -11.37 1.55
N ARG A 172 -8.31 -11.24 0.56
CA ARG A 172 -8.62 -11.57 -0.82
C ARG A 172 -8.99 -13.06 -0.81
N LYS A 173 -10.29 -13.36 -0.69
CA LYS A 173 -10.83 -14.72 -0.67
C LYS A 173 -10.72 -15.26 -2.10
N GLY A 174 -9.52 -15.66 -2.52
CA GLY A 174 -9.30 -16.15 -3.88
C GLY A 174 -9.70 -15.16 -4.98
N SER A 175 -9.87 -15.69 -6.20
CA SER A 175 -10.41 -14.94 -7.33
C SER A 175 -11.91 -14.70 -7.13
N ALA A 176 -12.45 -13.63 -7.73
CA ALA A 176 -13.90 -13.37 -7.70
C ALA A 176 -14.71 -14.58 -8.22
N VAL A 177 -14.14 -15.33 -9.17
CA VAL A 177 -14.74 -16.56 -9.70
C VAL A 177 -14.79 -17.64 -8.63
N GLN A 178 -13.74 -17.83 -7.84
CA GLN A 178 -13.75 -18.82 -6.76
C GLN A 178 -14.85 -18.51 -5.73
N GLN A 179 -14.98 -17.25 -5.32
CA GLN A 179 -16.04 -16.82 -4.39
C GLN A 179 -17.43 -17.11 -4.95
N PHE A 180 -17.65 -16.80 -6.23
CA PHE A 180 -18.91 -17.08 -6.90
C PHE A 180 -19.27 -18.57 -6.88
N PHE A 181 -18.30 -19.46 -7.12
CA PHE A 181 -18.51 -20.90 -7.05
C PHE A 181 -18.76 -21.39 -5.63
N GLU A 182 -18.15 -20.77 -4.62
CA GLU A 182 -18.38 -21.09 -3.21
C GLU A 182 -19.76 -20.65 -2.73
N GLU A 183 -20.21 -19.47 -3.13
CA GLU A 183 -21.52 -18.92 -2.76
C GLU A 183 -22.69 -19.62 -3.47
N LYS A 184 -22.45 -20.16 -4.67
CA LYS A 184 -23.50 -20.76 -5.51
C LYS A 184 -23.36 -22.27 -5.68
N LYS A 185 -22.70 -22.98 -4.76
CA LYS A 185 -22.50 -24.44 -4.84
C LYS A 185 -23.79 -25.21 -5.14
N ASP A 186 -24.92 -24.79 -4.56
CA ASP A 186 -26.20 -25.49 -4.72
C ASP A 186 -26.92 -25.19 -6.05
N LYS A 187 -26.54 -24.10 -6.74
CA LYS A 187 -27.16 -23.65 -8.00
C LYS A 187 -26.35 -24.07 -9.23
N ILE A 188 -25.13 -24.55 -9.02
CA ILE A 188 -24.22 -24.95 -10.09
C ILE A 188 -24.48 -26.43 -10.39
N PRO A 189 -24.73 -26.82 -11.65
CA PRO A 189 -24.95 -28.21 -11.98
C PRO A 189 -23.69 -29.05 -11.70
N ALA A 190 -23.88 -30.30 -11.26
CA ALA A 190 -22.81 -31.15 -10.73
C ALA A 190 -21.69 -31.49 -11.73
N ASN A 191 -21.92 -31.22 -13.02
CA ASN A 191 -20.93 -31.37 -14.09
C ASN A 191 -19.97 -30.16 -14.21
N VAL A 192 -20.20 -29.07 -13.48
CA VAL A 192 -19.34 -27.89 -13.50
C VAL A 192 -18.61 -27.77 -12.17
N ARG A 193 -17.28 -27.82 -12.21
CA ARG A 193 -16.41 -27.64 -11.05
C ARG A 193 -15.46 -26.47 -11.29
N PHE A 194 -15.16 -25.72 -10.23
CA PHE A 194 -14.11 -24.72 -10.27
C PHE A 194 -12.76 -25.41 -10.18
N GLU A 195 -11.92 -25.24 -11.20
CA GLU A 195 -10.54 -25.71 -11.17
C GLU A 195 -9.62 -24.53 -10.83
N PRO A 196 -9.01 -24.52 -9.63
CA PRO A 196 -8.11 -23.43 -9.25
C PRO A 196 -6.90 -23.42 -10.19
N SER A 197 -6.46 -22.22 -10.60
CA SER A 197 -5.31 -22.09 -11.49
C SER A 197 -4.05 -22.77 -10.91
N PHE A 198 -3.22 -23.35 -11.77
CA PHE A 198 -1.97 -24.06 -11.38
C PHE A 198 -1.06 -23.25 -10.44
N ASN A 199 -1.07 -21.92 -10.55
CA ASN A 199 -0.29 -21.04 -9.69
C ASN A 199 -0.80 -21.03 -8.25
N THR A 200 -2.11 -21.14 -8.04
CA THR A 200 -2.74 -21.21 -6.72
C THR A 200 -2.39 -22.53 -6.03
N ILE A 201 -2.37 -23.63 -6.79
CA ILE A 201 -2.04 -24.97 -6.32
C ILE A 201 -0.59 -25.02 -5.80
N LYS A 202 0.37 -24.46 -6.55
CA LYS A 202 1.77 -24.39 -6.12
C LYS A 202 1.94 -23.63 -4.80
N VAL A 203 1.23 -22.51 -4.63
CA VAL A 203 1.27 -21.71 -3.40
C VAL A 203 0.67 -22.46 -2.21
N GLN A 204 -0.40 -23.24 -2.42
CA GLN A 204 -0.99 -24.07 -1.37
C GLN A 204 -0.05 -25.20 -0.94
N ILE A 205 0.54 -25.91 -1.91
CA ILE A 205 1.51 -26.99 -1.64
C ILE A 205 2.69 -26.44 -0.81
N GLN A 206 3.25 -25.29 -1.20
CA GLN A 206 4.35 -24.68 -0.47
C GLN A 206 3.97 -24.28 0.97
N LYS A 207 2.74 -23.77 1.18
CA LYS A 207 2.26 -23.44 2.52
C LYS A 207 2.12 -24.67 3.40
N GLU A 208 1.59 -25.78 2.86
CA GLU A 208 1.45 -27.04 3.59
C GLU A 208 2.79 -27.69 3.93
N GLU A 209 3.77 -27.62 3.03
CA GLU A 209 5.13 -28.09 3.31
C GLU A 209 5.79 -27.28 4.42
N PHE A 210 5.59 -25.95 4.40
CA PHE A 210 6.14 -25.07 5.43
C PHE A 210 5.51 -25.34 6.81
N THR A 211 4.19 -25.54 6.86
CA THR A 211 3.51 -25.87 8.14
C THR A 211 3.92 -27.25 8.66
N LYS A 212 4.03 -28.27 7.80
CA LYS A 212 4.55 -29.59 8.18
C LYS A 212 5.98 -29.52 8.71
N LYS A 213 6.85 -28.75 8.06
CA LYS A 213 8.25 -28.58 8.50
C LYS A 213 8.31 -27.88 9.85
N LYS A 214 7.51 -26.83 10.06
CA LYS A 214 7.41 -26.13 11.35
C LYS A 214 6.90 -27.05 12.46
N ALA A 215 5.87 -27.86 12.18
CA ALA A 215 5.32 -28.82 13.14
C ALA A 215 6.35 -29.89 13.55
N ARG A 216 7.11 -30.45 12.59
CA ARG A 216 8.20 -31.38 12.88
C ARG A 216 9.31 -30.74 13.71
N GLN A 217 9.63 -29.47 13.43
CA GLN A 217 10.63 -28.74 14.22
C GLN A 217 10.17 -28.50 15.65
N THR A 218 8.90 -28.14 15.86
CA THR A 218 8.34 -27.98 17.21
C THR A 218 8.29 -29.29 17.98
N GLU A 219 7.92 -30.40 17.32
CA GLU A 219 7.90 -31.73 17.93
C GLU A 219 9.32 -32.21 18.29
N SER A 220 10.30 -31.96 17.41
CA SER A 220 11.71 -32.27 17.69
C SER A 220 12.26 -31.46 18.88
N MET A 221 11.91 -30.19 19.00
CA MET A 221 12.32 -29.37 20.15
C MET A 221 11.62 -29.81 21.44
N GLU A 222 10.35 -30.23 21.37
CA GLU A 222 9.62 -30.73 22.53
C GLU A 222 10.18 -32.07 23.02
N ASN A 223 10.50 -32.98 22.10
CA ASN A 223 11.15 -34.25 22.45
C ASN A 223 12.54 -34.04 23.07
N ALA A 224 13.34 -33.08 22.57
CA ALA A 224 14.63 -32.74 23.18
C ALA A 224 14.47 -32.24 24.63
N ARG A 225 13.49 -31.36 24.89
CA ARG A 225 13.19 -30.87 26.25
C ARG A 225 12.77 -31.98 27.21
N ARG A 226 12.09 -33.02 26.72
CA ARG A 226 11.71 -34.18 27.56
C ARG A 226 12.91 -35.01 27.97
N HIS A 227 13.94 -35.08 27.13
CA HIS A 227 15.15 -35.85 27.41
C HIS A 227 16.10 -35.15 28.39
N ASP A 228 16.11 -33.81 28.44
CA ASP A 228 16.94 -33.05 29.39
C ASP A 228 16.37 -33.00 30.82
N ASN A 229 15.10 -33.34 31.00
CA ASN A 229 14.42 -33.34 32.30
C ASN A 229 14.38 -34.72 32.98
N MET A 230 15.09 -35.72 32.44
CA MET A 230 15.30 -37.04 33.05
C MET A 230 16.76 -37.19 33.49
#